data_AF-A0A957D7E2-F1
#
_entry.id   AF-A0A957D7E2-F1
#
_cell.length_a   1.000
_cell.length_b   1.000
_cell.length_c   1.000
_cell.angle_alpha   90.00
_cell.angle_beta   90.00
_cell.angle_gamma   90.00
#
_symmetry.space_group_name_H-M   'P 1'
#
loop_
_entity.id
_entity.type
_entity.pdbx_description
1 polymer ?
#
loop_
_entity_poly.entity_id
_entity_poly.type
_entity_poly.pdbx_seq_one_letter_code
_entity_poly.pdbx_strand_id
1 'polypeptide(L)'
;VDGDGDQEVIVGALDGALHGWHHDGIPMADWPLPTGDWVVSTPTLGDLDGDGDVETAVGSYDQGVYVWDLGGAYEAGSAAWPAFHGGVRRDGLVETAVPIQPLPETSTFYLPLITKP
;
A
#
# COMPACT_ATOMS: atom_id res chain seq x y z
N VAL A 1 2.18 9.33 -3.38
CA VAL A 1 1.00 9.55 -4.23
C VAL A 1 1.01 10.95 -4.81
N ASP A 2 1.20 11.98 -3.97
CA ASP A 2 1.38 13.37 -4.39
C ASP A 2 2.86 13.76 -4.61
N GLY A 3 3.80 12.88 -4.24
CA GLY A 3 5.22 13.05 -4.50
C GLY A 3 5.95 13.91 -3.46
N ASP A 4 5.35 14.16 -2.29
CA ASP A 4 5.97 14.96 -1.23
C ASP A 4 7.02 14.20 -0.39
N GLY A 5 7.09 12.88 -0.55
CA GLY A 5 8.05 12.00 0.11
C GLY A 5 7.51 11.28 1.35
N ASP A 6 6.27 11.55 1.74
CA ASP A 6 5.56 10.83 2.79
C ASP A 6 4.67 9.71 2.20
N GLN A 7 3.99 8.96 3.08
CA GLN A 7 3.06 7.90 2.69
C GLN A 7 1.61 8.36 2.83
N GLU A 8 0.79 8.03 1.84
CA GLU A 8 -0.63 8.36 1.84
C GLU A 8 -1.48 7.10 2.06
N VAL A 9 -2.70 7.33 2.57
CA VAL A 9 -3.72 6.30 2.75
C VAL A 9 -4.83 6.55 1.75
N ILE A 10 -5.11 5.55 0.91
CA ILE A 10 -6.20 5.59 -0.07
C ILE A 10 -7.23 4.52 0.24
N VAL A 11 -8.52 4.89 0.29
CA VAL A 11 -9.63 3.99 0.67
C VAL A 11 -10.83 4.18 -0.23
N GLY A 12 -11.36 3.08 -0.79
CA GLY A 12 -12.64 3.06 -1.48
C GLY A 12 -13.81 3.03 -0.50
N ALA A 13 -14.85 3.81 -0.76
CA ALA A 13 -15.99 3.94 0.12
C ALA A 13 -17.35 3.69 -0.58
N LEU A 14 -18.36 3.36 0.25
CA LEU A 14 -19.73 3.11 -0.19
C LEU A 14 -20.50 4.40 -0.54
N ASP A 15 -19.88 5.57 -0.40
CA ASP A 15 -20.42 6.83 -0.89
C ASP A 15 -20.12 7.06 -2.39
N GLY A 16 -19.45 6.09 -3.03
CA GLY A 16 -19.11 6.14 -4.44
C GLY A 16 -17.87 6.98 -4.73
N ALA A 17 -16.96 7.10 -3.77
CA ALA A 17 -15.70 7.80 -3.99
C ALA A 17 -14.49 7.06 -3.42
N LEU A 18 -13.32 7.46 -3.92
CA LEU A 18 -12.03 7.12 -3.34
C LEU A 18 -11.59 8.29 -2.46
N HIS A 19 -11.21 8.01 -1.22
CA HIS A 19 -10.73 9.01 -0.26
C HIS A 19 -9.23 8.87 -0.04
N GLY A 20 -8.57 10.00 0.22
CA GLY A 20 -7.12 10.11 0.34
C GLY A 20 -6.73 10.99 1.53
N TRP A 21 -5.77 10.52 2.32
CA TRP A 21 -5.19 11.25 3.45
C TRP A 21 -3.68 11.13 3.46
N HIS A 22 -3.01 12.18 3.92
CA HIS A 22 -1.60 12.12 4.31
C HIS A 22 -1.43 11.20 5.53
N HIS A 23 -0.19 10.79 5.82
CA HIS A 23 0.16 9.92 6.95
C HIS A 23 -0.29 10.48 8.33
N ASP A 24 -0.50 11.79 8.42
CA ASP A 24 -0.93 12.50 9.63
C ASP A 24 -2.47 12.60 9.78
N GLY A 25 -3.22 12.09 8.80
CA GLY A 25 -4.67 12.10 8.77
C GLY A 25 -5.27 13.38 8.18
N ILE A 26 -4.47 14.32 7.68
CA ILE A 26 -4.96 15.47 6.92
C ILE A 26 -5.47 14.97 5.55
N PRO A 27 -6.69 15.34 5.12
CA PRO A 27 -7.19 14.98 3.79
C PRO A 27 -6.32 15.59 2.69
N MET A 28 -6.07 14.81 1.64
CA MET A 28 -5.32 15.28 0.47
C MET A 28 -6.12 16.35 -0.30
N ALA A 29 -5.41 17.28 -0.94
CA ALA A 29 -6.03 18.26 -1.84
C ALA A 29 -6.60 17.58 -3.10
N ASP A 30 -7.75 18.07 -3.60
CA ASP A 30 -8.47 17.52 -4.76
C ASP A 30 -9.08 16.11 -4.56
N TRP A 31 -9.16 15.67 -3.31
CA TRP A 31 -9.90 14.47 -2.89
C TRP A 31 -11.22 14.85 -2.20
N PRO A 32 -12.26 13.97 -2.26
CA PRO A 32 -12.24 12.61 -2.80
C PRO A 32 -12.42 12.52 -4.34
N LEU A 33 -11.95 11.42 -4.92
CA LEU A 33 -12.09 11.11 -6.35
C LEU A 33 -13.44 10.40 -6.62
N PRO A 34 -14.34 10.99 -7.41
CA PRO A 34 -15.70 10.46 -7.57
C PRO A 34 -15.78 9.29 -8.57
N THR A 35 -16.64 8.32 -8.27
CA THR A 35 -17.10 7.25 -9.17
C THR A 35 -18.63 7.29 -9.30
N GLY A 36 -19.22 6.38 -10.07
CA GLY A 36 -20.68 6.33 -10.28
C GLY A 36 -21.47 5.58 -9.21
N ASP A 37 -20.83 4.71 -8.42
CA ASP A 37 -21.46 3.92 -7.34
C ASP A 37 -20.39 3.35 -6.38
N TRP A 38 -20.78 2.52 -5.41
CA TRP A 38 -19.92 1.98 -4.35
C TRP A 38 -18.56 1.47 -4.83
N VAL A 39 -17.50 1.89 -4.13
CA VAL A 39 -16.14 1.37 -4.33
C VAL A 39 -15.84 0.38 -3.20
N VAL A 40 -16.00 -0.91 -3.49
CA VAL A 40 -15.65 -2.00 -2.56
C VAL A 40 -14.33 -2.68 -2.89
N SER A 41 -13.75 -2.37 -4.05
CA SER A 41 -12.47 -2.93 -4.47
C SER A 41 -11.32 -2.26 -3.72
N THR A 42 -10.28 -3.01 -3.40
CA THR A 42 -9.01 -2.43 -2.94
C THR A 42 -8.36 -1.66 -4.09
N PRO A 43 -7.98 -0.38 -3.90
CA PRO A 43 -7.24 0.36 -4.91
C PRO A 43 -5.91 -0.31 -5.25
N THR A 44 -5.48 -0.13 -6.48
CA THR A 44 -4.15 -0.52 -6.95
C THR A 44 -3.41 0.73 -7.38
N LEU A 45 -2.10 0.80 -7.11
CA LEU A 45 -1.19 1.89 -7.44
C LEU A 45 -0.08 1.39 -8.37
N GLY A 46 0.28 2.18 -9.37
CA GLY A 46 1.43 1.95 -10.24
C GLY A 46 1.45 2.86 -11.45
N ASP A 47 2.57 2.88 -12.16
CA ASP A 47 2.70 3.49 -13.50
C ASP A 47 2.03 2.55 -14.53
N LEU A 48 0.80 2.88 -14.90
CA LEU A 48 -0.09 2.08 -15.74
C LEU A 48 -0.01 2.47 -17.21
N ASP A 49 0.33 3.72 -17.52
CA ASP A 49 0.41 4.22 -18.90
C ASP A 49 1.85 4.46 -19.41
N GLY A 50 2.84 4.39 -18.52
CA GLY A 50 4.26 4.42 -18.83
C GLY A 50 4.87 5.81 -18.93
N ASP A 51 4.21 6.83 -18.38
CA ASP A 51 4.71 8.21 -18.38
C ASP A 51 5.60 8.55 -17.17
N GLY A 52 5.62 7.68 -16.17
CA GLY A 52 6.45 7.79 -14.99
C GLY A 52 5.76 8.42 -13.78
N ASP A 53 4.47 8.74 -13.87
CA ASP A 53 3.65 9.16 -12.74
C ASP A 53 2.92 7.94 -12.11
N VAL A 54 2.40 8.12 -10.89
CA VAL A 54 1.65 7.10 -10.17
C VAL A 54 0.18 7.22 -10.54
N GLU A 55 -0.41 6.16 -11.10
CA GLU A 55 -1.86 6.04 -11.26
C GLU A 55 -2.46 5.21 -10.13
N THR A 56 -3.74 5.46 -9.85
CA THR A 56 -4.59 4.52 -9.11
C THR A 56 -5.75 4.00 -9.94
N ALA A 57 -6.08 2.72 -9.76
CA ALA A 57 -7.22 2.07 -10.39
C ALA A 57 -8.15 1.39 -9.37
N VAL A 58 -9.46 1.54 -9.57
CA VAL A 58 -10.52 0.91 -8.78
C VAL A 58 -11.68 0.41 -9.65
N GLY A 59 -12.36 -0.62 -9.18
CA GLY A 59 -13.66 -1.05 -9.73
C GLY A 59 -14.81 -0.49 -8.89
N SER A 60 -15.86 -0.01 -9.56
CA SER A 60 -17.08 0.47 -8.93
C SER A 60 -18.28 -0.43 -9.25
N TYR A 61 -19.29 -0.41 -8.39
CA TYR A 61 -20.55 -1.15 -8.58
C TYR A 61 -21.37 -0.66 -9.79
N ASP A 62 -21.02 0.50 -10.35
CA ASP A 62 -21.61 1.04 -11.58
C ASP A 62 -21.17 0.29 -12.86
N GLN A 63 -20.42 -0.81 -12.71
CA GLN A 63 -19.84 -1.62 -13.79
C GLN A 63 -18.67 -0.94 -14.52
N GLY A 64 -18.13 0.14 -13.95
CA GLY A 64 -16.97 0.87 -14.43
C GLY A 64 -15.66 0.48 -13.73
N VAL A 65 -14.57 0.67 -14.45
CA VAL A 65 -13.21 0.76 -13.89
C VAL A 65 -12.75 2.19 -14.06
N TYR A 66 -12.29 2.79 -12.97
CA TYR A 66 -11.79 4.16 -12.95
C TYR A 66 -10.29 4.14 -12.75
N VAL A 67 -9.59 5.01 -13.47
CA VAL A 67 -8.14 5.21 -13.39
C VAL A 67 -7.88 6.71 -13.29
N TRP A 68 -7.08 7.11 -12.33
CA TRP A 68 -6.62 8.50 -12.18
C TRP A 68 -5.10 8.52 -12.13
N ASP A 69 -4.53 9.41 -12.93
CA ASP A 69 -3.16 9.89 -12.80
C ASP A 69 -3.10 10.87 -11.61
N LEU A 70 -2.13 10.64 -10.72
CA LEU A 70 -1.97 11.37 -9.46
C LEU A 70 -0.78 12.34 -9.51
N GLY A 71 -0.01 12.37 -10.61
CA GLY A 71 1.08 13.31 -10.88
C GLY A 71 2.31 13.22 -9.96
N GLY A 72 2.30 12.31 -8.98
CA GLY A 72 3.47 11.99 -8.17
C GLY A 72 4.36 10.99 -8.90
N ALA A 73 5.67 11.21 -8.91
CA ALA A 73 6.60 10.32 -9.60
C ALA A 73 6.50 8.87 -9.11
N TYR A 74 6.41 7.91 -10.04
CA TYR A 74 6.42 6.48 -9.74
C TYR A 74 7.85 5.98 -9.56
N GLU A 75 8.12 5.51 -8.34
CA GLU A 75 9.37 4.83 -8.00
C GLU A 75 9.08 3.36 -7.74
N ALA A 76 9.55 2.47 -8.61
CA ALA A 76 9.31 1.03 -8.50
C ALA A 76 9.83 0.50 -7.15
N GLY A 77 8.90 -0.05 -6.34
CA GLY A 77 9.21 -0.57 -5.01
C GLY A 77 9.17 0.45 -3.87
N SER A 78 8.82 1.72 -4.12
CA SER A 78 8.60 2.74 -3.07
C SER A 78 7.29 2.53 -2.31
N ALA A 79 6.25 2.07 -2.99
CA ALA A 79 4.99 1.72 -2.36
C ALA A 79 5.13 0.41 -1.59
N ALA A 80 4.97 0.46 -0.27
CA ALA A 80 5.01 -0.73 0.59
C ALA A 80 3.84 -1.70 0.31
N TRP A 81 2.68 -1.16 -0.10
CA TRP A 81 1.45 -1.92 -0.38
C TRP A 81 0.71 -1.34 -1.59
N PRO A 82 1.23 -1.51 -2.82
CA PRO A 82 0.63 -0.92 -4.02
C PRO A 82 -0.66 -1.64 -4.44
N ALA A 83 -0.92 -2.86 -3.96
CA ALA A 83 -2.11 -3.62 -4.32
C ALA A 83 -2.48 -4.61 -3.22
N PHE A 84 -3.71 -5.14 -3.28
CA PHE A 84 -4.13 -6.25 -2.44
C PHE A 84 -3.13 -7.41 -2.50
N HIS A 85 -2.76 -7.95 -1.34
CA HIS A 85 -1.68 -8.95 -1.18
C HIS A 85 -0.26 -8.46 -1.58
N GLY A 86 0.02 -7.16 -1.47
CA GLY A 86 1.40 -6.64 -1.46
C GLY A 86 2.03 -6.33 -2.82
N GLY A 87 1.43 -6.76 -3.93
CA GLY A 87 1.96 -6.48 -5.25
C GLY A 87 0.98 -6.77 -6.37
N VAL A 88 1.32 -6.36 -7.59
CA VAL A 88 0.47 -6.52 -8.79
C VAL A 88 0.09 -7.97 -9.09
N ARG A 89 0.88 -8.93 -8.63
CA ARG A 89 0.61 -10.38 -8.75
C ARG A 89 -0.42 -10.90 -7.74
N ARG A 90 -0.71 -10.13 -6.69
CA ARG A 90 -1.63 -10.47 -5.60
C ARG A 90 -1.37 -11.84 -4.96
N ASP A 91 -0.11 -12.25 -4.90
CA ASP A 91 0.32 -13.58 -4.43
C ASP A 91 0.76 -13.59 -2.96
N GLY A 92 0.81 -12.43 -2.29
CA GLY A 92 1.15 -12.33 -0.88
C GLY A 92 2.65 -12.50 -0.61
N LEU A 93 3.47 -12.45 -1.67
CA LEU A 93 4.92 -12.55 -1.56
C LEU A 93 5.52 -11.16 -1.38
N VAL A 94 6.37 -11.01 -0.37
CA VAL A 94 7.28 -9.87 -0.25
C VAL A 94 8.63 -10.33 -0.81
N GLU A 95 9.11 -9.72 -1.91
CA GLU A 95 10.37 -10.15 -2.57
C GLU A 95 11.63 -9.90 -1.72
N THR A 96 11.52 -9.28 -0.54
CA THR A 96 12.64 -9.20 0.39
C THR A 96 12.76 -10.53 1.13
N ALA A 97 13.62 -11.43 0.66
CA ALA A 97 14.22 -12.42 1.53
C ALA A 97 14.87 -11.66 2.70
N VAL A 98 14.27 -11.72 3.89
CA VAL A 98 14.97 -11.28 5.11
C VAL A 98 16.24 -12.13 5.17
N PRO A 99 17.45 -11.56 5.08
CA PRO A 99 18.65 -12.34 5.24
C PRO A 99 18.57 -12.98 6.63
N ILE A 100 18.46 -14.30 6.69
CA ILE A 100 18.66 -14.99 7.96
C ILE A 100 20.10 -14.70 8.38
N GLN A 101 20.30 -13.75 9.30
CA GLN A 101 21.60 -13.62 9.92
C GLN A 101 21.88 -14.95 10.62
N PRO A 102 23.00 -15.64 10.31
CA PRO A 102 23.36 -16.83 11.07
C PRO A 102 23.43 -16.45 12.55
N LEU A 103 22.85 -17.28 13.42
CA LEU A 103 23.00 -17.09 14.86
C LEU A 103 24.50 -17.04 15.18
N PRO A 104 24.98 -16.07 15.98
CA PRO A 104 26.38 -16.09 16.40
C PRO A 104 26.66 -17.40 17.13
N GLU A 105 27.74 -18.10 16.76
CA GLU A 105 28.06 -19.46 17.25
C GLU A 105 28.31 -19.57 18.77
N THR A 106 28.16 -18.47 19.51
CA THR A 106 28.37 -18.42 20.96
C THR A 106 27.26 -17.65 21.67
N SER A 107 26.01 -18.07 21.50
CA SER A 107 24.95 -17.71 22.46
C SER A 107 24.87 -18.77 23.54
N THR A 108 25.71 -18.64 24.56
CA THR A 108 25.56 -19.42 25.81
C THR A 108 24.32 -18.92 26.54
N PHE A 109 23.21 -19.65 26.42
CA PHE A 109 22.01 -19.36 27.20
C PHE A 109 22.23 -19.75 28.66
N TYR A 110 22.29 -18.76 29.56
CA TYR A 110 22.15 -19.00 31.00
C TYR A 110 20.67 -19.20 31.31
N LEU A 111 20.24 -20.45 31.50
CA LEU A 111 18.97 -20.73 32.16
C LEU A 111 19.19 -20.63 33.69
N PRO A 112 18.55 -19.69 34.41
CA PRO A 112 18.59 -19.74 35.86
C PRO A 112 17.85 -21.00 36.33
N LEU A 113 18.53 -21.82 37.13
CA LEU A 113 17.95 -22.98 37.78
C LEU A 113 16.92 -22.49 38.81
N ILE A 114 15.64 -22.46 38.46
CA ILE A 114 14.58 -22.24 39.44
C ILE A 114 14.38 -23.55 40.19
N THR A 115 15.08 -23.73 41.31
CA THR A 115 14.68 -24.72 42.31
C THR A 115 13.41 -24.22 42.99
N LYS A 116 12.30 -24.94 42.82
CA LYS A 116 11.08 -24.71 43.58
C LYS A 116 11.29 -25.14 45.05
N PRO A 117 10.61 -24.49 46.02
CA PRO A 117 10.67 -24.86 47.44
C PRO A 117 10.07 -26.24 47.71
#